data_AF-A0A1F9WZJ9-F1
#
_entry.id   AF-A0A1F9WZJ9-F1
#
_cell.length_a   1.000
_cell.length_b   1.000
_cell.length_c   1.000
_cell.angle_alpha   90.00
_cell.angle_beta   90.00
_cell.angle_gamma   90.00
#
_symmetry.space_group_name_H-M   'P 1'
#
loop_
_entity.id
_entity.type
_entity.pdbx_description
1 polymer ?
#
loop_
_entity_poly.entity_id
_entity_poly.type
_entity_poly.pdbx_seq_one_letter_code
_entity_poly.pdbx_strand_id
1 'polypeptide(L)' 'MSCYMRHLEELFKIAGIEASKENKKAFDLLLKKKFKTATCPQVWARVKEYLGGPKKRNKLLAELKKI' A
#
# COMPACT_ATOMS: atom_id res chain seq x y z
N MET A 1 11.66 -1.07 8.18
CA MET A 1 10.40 -1.48 7.52
C MET A 1 9.30 -0.53 7.95
N SER A 2 8.41 -0.13 7.06
CA SER A 2 7.36 0.86 7.32
C SER A 2 6.38 0.34 8.38
N CYS A 3 6.10 1.15 9.40
CA CYS A 3 5.21 0.80 10.51
C CYS A 3 3.80 0.35 10.08
N TYR A 4 3.33 0.81 8.90
CA TYR A 4 2.02 0.49 8.37
C TYR A 4 1.96 -0.79 7.52
N MET A 5 3.11 -1.40 7.20
CA MET A 5 3.16 -2.57 6.31
C MET A 5 2.41 -3.77 6.86
N ARG A 6 2.39 -3.92 8.19
CA ARG A 6 1.65 -4.98 8.89
C ARG A 6 0.15 -4.94 8.58
N HIS A 7 -0.41 -3.74 8.39
CA HIS A 7 -1.81 -3.58 8.02
C HIS A 7 -2.07 -3.82 6.53
N LEU A 8 -1.03 -3.76 5.70
CA LEU A 8 -1.15 -3.97 4.25
C LEU A 8 -0.97 -5.43 3.87
N GLU A 9 -0.42 -6.29 4.73
CA GLU A 9 -0.22 -7.72 4.43
C GLU A 9 -1.52 -8.42 4.04
N GLU A 10 -2.66 -8.02 4.60
CA GLU A 10 -3.96 -8.51 4.16
C GLU A 10 -4.29 -8.12 2.70
N LEU A 11 -3.91 -6.92 2.26
CA LEU A 11 -4.08 -6.51 0.86
C LEU A 11 -3.16 -7.29 -0.07
N PHE A 12 -1.93 -7.61 0.37
CA PHE A 12 -1.03 -8.47 -0.38
C PHE A 12 -1.65 -9.86 -0.59
N LYS A 13 -2.22 -10.45 0.47
CA LYS A 13 -2.97 -11.72 0.38
C LYS A 13 -4.15 -11.63 -0.58
N ILE A 14 -4.97 -10.58 -0.48
CA ILE A 14 -6.13 -10.36 -1.37
C ILE A 14 -5.68 -10.16 -2.83
N ALA A 15 -4.54 -9.51 -3.04
CA ALA A 15 -3.98 -9.30 -4.37
C ALA A 15 -3.32 -10.57 -4.95
N GLY A 16 -3.10 -11.61 -4.13
CA GLY A 16 -2.37 -12.82 -4.53
C GLY A 16 -0.86 -12.61 -4.63
N ILE A 17 -0.32 -11.57 -3.97
CA ILE A 17 1.11 -11.25 -3.97
C ILE A 17 1.72 -11.64 -2.64
N GLU A 18 2.88 -12.26 -2.68
CA GLU A 18 3.63 -12.57 -1.46
C GLU A 18 4.10 -11.28 -0.78
N ALA A 19 3.89 -11.16 0.53
CA ALA A 19 4.31 -10.02 1.33
C ALA A 19 5.82 -10.05 1.64
N SER A 20 6.64 -10.30 0.62
CA SER A 20 8.10 -10.37 0.69
C SER A 20 8.71 -9.00 1.01
N LYS A 21 9.97 -8.98 1.46
CA LYS A 21 10.68 -7.73 1.80
C LYS A 21 10.81 -6.81 0.59
N GLU A 22 11.01 -7.38 -0.59
CA GLU A 22 11.12 -6.66 -1.86
C GLU A 22 9.78 -6.06 -2.28
N ASN A 23 8.70 -6.86 -2.26
CA ASN A 23 7.36 -6.42 -2.61
C ASN A 23 6.86 -5.33 -1.66
N LYS A 24 7.13 -5.48 -0.36
CA LYS A 24 6.91 -4.43 0.64
C LYS A 24 7.69 -3.16 0.25
N LYS A 25 8.98 -3.25 -0.01
CA LYS A 25 9.80 -2.07 -0.36
C LYS A 25 9.30 -1.37 -1.65
N ALA A 26 8.97 -2.14 -2.68
CA ALA A 26 8.43 -1.62 -3.94
C ALA A 26 7.07 -0.92 -3.72
N PHE A 27 6.19 -1.50 -2.91
CA PHE A 27 4.91 -0.89 -2.60
C PHE A 27 5.05 0.38 -1.76
N ASP A 28 5.94 0.41 -0.76
CA ASP A 28 6.24 1.61 0.04
C ASP A 28 6.72 2.77 -0.86
N LEU A 29 7.62 2.48 -1.80
CA LEU A 29 8.10 3.44 -2.79
C LEU A 29 6.98 3.93 -3.71
N LEU A 30 6.12 3.04 -4.19
CA LEU A 30 4.96 3.39 -5.01
C LEU A 30 4.01 4.32 -4.25
N LEU A 31 3.69 4.01 -2.98
CA LEU A 31 2.82 4.83 -2.15
C LEU A 31 3.42 6.21 -1.88
N LYS A 32 4.72 6.27 -1.55
CA LYS A 32 5.44 7.55 -1.38
C LYS A 32 5.43 8.39 -2.65
N LYS A 33 5.67 7.78 -3.81
CA LYS A 33 5.64 8.45 -5.12
C LYS A 33 4.22 8.94 -5.46
N LYS A 34 3.21 8.12 -5.18
CA LYS A 34 1.79 8.42 -5.45
C LYS A 34 1.25 9.56 -4.60
N PHE A 35 1.56 9.57 -3.31
CA PHE A 35 1.07 10.57 -2.37
C PHE A 35 2.02 11.75 -2.19
N LYS A 36 3.19 11.74 -2.85
CA LYS A 36 4.25 12.75 -2.72
C LYS A 36 4.56 13.13 -1.27
N THR A 37 4.42 12.18 -0.35
CA THR A 37 4.57 12.38 1.10
C THR A 37 5.83 11.71 1.59
N ALA A 38 6.60 12.44 2.38
CA ALA A 38 7.92 12.00 2.83
C ALA A 38 7.86 11.02 4.01
N THR A 39 6.82 11.12 4.86
CA THR A 39 6.78 10.38 6.12
C THR A 39 5.81 9.19 6.09
N CYS A 40 6.21 8.09 6.74
CA CYS A 40 5.38 6.89 6.90
C CYS A 40 3.97 7.15 7.49
N PRO A 41 3.78 7.97 8.55
CA PRO A 41 2.44 8.24 9.08
C PRO A 41 1.54 9.01 8.10
N GLN A 42 2.10 9.95 7.33
CA GLN A 42 1.32 10.68 6.32
C GLN A 42 0.87 9.75 5.18
N VAL A 43 1.77 8.89 4.71
CA VAL A 43 1.43 7.86 3.71
C VAL A 43 0.32 6.96 4.25
N TRP A 44 0.42 6.50 5.50
CA TRP A 44 -0.61 5.65 6.11
C TRP A 44 -1.97 6.34 6.23
N ALA A 45 -2.00 7.62 6.61
CA ALA A 45 -3.24 8.40 6.66
C ALA A 45 -3.94 8.40 5.29
N ARG A 46 -3.19 8.68 4.21
CA ARG A 46 -3.71 8.63 2.84
C ARG A 46 -4.17 7.23 2.44
N VAL A 47 -3.42 6.19 2.79
CA VAL A 47 -3.82 4.82 2.49
C VAL A 47 -5.13 4.46 3.18
N LYS A 48 -5.32 4.85 4.44
CA LYS A 48 -6.59 4.65 5.15
C LYS A 48 -7.76 5.34 4.47
N GLU A 49 -7.59 6.57 3.98
CA GLU A 49 -8.63 7.26 3.19
C GLU A 49 -9.00 6.49 1.91
N TYR A 50 -8.04 5.76 1.32
CA TYR A 50 -8.29 4.92 0.16
C TYR A 50 -8.93 3.59 0.52
N LEU A 51 -8.58 3.01 1.68
CA LEU A 51 -9.17 1.77 2.16
C LEU A 51 -10.63 1.94 2.61
N GLY A 52 -10.99 3.11 3.14
CA GLY A 52 -12.37 3.43 3.52
C GLY A 52 -13.34 3.56 2.34
N GLY A 53 -12.83 3.72 1.10
CA GLY A 53 -13.67 3.85 -0.10
C GLY A 53 -13.60 2.59 -0.98
N PRO A 54 -14.70 1.86 -1.25
CA PRO A 54 -14.65 0.62 -2.04
C PRO A 54 -14.04 0.81 -3.43
N LYS A 55 -14.36 1.93 -4.12
CA LYS A 55 -13.73 2.29 -5.41
C LYS A 55 -12.23 2.54 -5.30
N LYS A 56 -11.79 3.22 -4.23
CA LYS A 56 -10.39 3.59 -4.00
C LYS A 56 -9.55 2.38 -3.56
N ARG A 57 -10.12 1.47 -2.78
CA ARG A 57 -9.51 0.19 -2.39
C ARG A 57 -9.20 -0.66 -3.62
N ASN A 58 -10.15 -0.82 -4.53
CA ASN A 58 -9.90 -1.55 -5.79
C ASN A 58 -8.81 -0.91 -6.64
N LYS A 59 -8.75 0.44 -6.68
CA LYS A 59 -7.65 1.14 -7.37
C LYS A 59 -6.30 0.85 -6.72
N LEU A 60 -6.25 0.75 -5.39
CA LEU A 60 -5.02 0.43 -4.65
C LEU A 60 -4.58 -1.02 -4.90
N LEU A 61 -5.52 -1.96 -4.94
CA LEU A 61 -5.26 -3.37 -5.29
C LEU A 61 -4.80 -3.54 -6.73
N ALA A 62 -5.39 -2.81 -7.69
CA ALA A 62 -4.97 -2.85 -9.08
C ALA A 62 -3.54 -2.34 -9.28
N GLU A 63 -3.11 -1.36 -8.49
CA GLU A 63 -1.74 -0.84 -8.52
C GLU A 63 -0.77 -1.79 -7.83
N LEU A 64 -1.22 -2.45 -6.77
CA LEU A 64 -0.45 -3.49 -6.08
C LEU A 64 -0.18 -4.67 -7.02
N LYS A 65 -1.15 -5.09 -7.84
CA LYS A 65 -1.01 -6.15 -8.85
C LYS A 65 -0.04 -5.83 -10.01
N LYS A 66 0.44 -4.60 -10.12
CA LYS A 66 1.44 -4.18 -11.13
C LYS A 66 2.87 -4.20 -10.62
N ILE A 67 3.06 -4.58 -9.36
CA ILE A 67 4.35 -4.76 -8.70
C ILE A 67 4.75 -6.23 -8.87
#